data_AF-A0AA44U9I4-F1
#
_entry.id   AF-A0AA44U9I4-F1
#
_cell.length_a   1.000
_cell.length_b   1.000
_cell.length_c   1.000
_cell.angle_alpha   90.00
_cell.angle_beta   90.00
_cell.angle_gamma   90.00
#
_symmetry.space_group_name_H-M   'P 1'
#
loop_
_entity.id
_entity.type
_entity.pdbx_description
1 polymer ?
#
loop_
_entity_poly.entity_id
_entity_poly.type
_entity_poly.pdbx_seq_one_letter_code
_entity_poly.pdbx_strand_id
1 'polypeptide(L)' 'MTTAVKPPADLVRPCPKLPHLEGNTGADVLPWALKAAGMYNDCRARHGALVRALGAD' A
#
# COMPACT_ATOMS: atom_id res chain seq x y z
N MET A 1 -2.00 22.62 -21.91
CA MET A 1 -0.90 21.63 -21.89
C MET A 1 -0.83 21.09 -20.47
N THR A 2 -1.30 19.87 -20.23
CA THR A 2 -1.13 19.23 -18.92
C THR A 2 0.34 18.87 -18.78
N THR A 3 1.04 19.58 -17.91
CA THR A 3 2.41 19.23 -17.54
C THR A 3 2.37 17.83 -16.98
N ALA A 4 3.06 16.87 -17.61
CA ALA A 4 3.20 15.53 -17.06
C ALA A 4 3.97 15.63 -15.74
N VAL A 5 3.26 15.67 -14.62
CA VAL A 5 3.86 15.63 -13.28
C VAL A 5 4.43 14.23 -13.12
N LYS A 6 5.76 14.10 -13.20
CA LYS A 6 6.45 12.87 -12.85
C LYS A 6 6.34 12.71 -11.32
N PRO A 7 5.59 11.73 -10.80
CA PRO A 7 5.44 11.58 -9.36
C PRO A 7 6.77 11.10 -8.75
N PRO A 8 7.00 11.39 -7.46
CA PRO A 8 8.09 10.78 -6.70
C PRO A 8 8.12 9.24 -6.83
N ALA A 9 9.32 8.67 -6.90
CA ALA A 9 9.52 7.24 -7.18
C ALA A 9 8.89 6.31 -6.12
N ASP A 10 8.83 6.78 -4.87
CA ASP A 10 8.21 6.09 -3.74
C ASP A 10 6.68 6.03 -3.85
N LEU A 11 6.04 6.97 -4.55
CA LEU A 11 4.59 6.96 -4.78
C LEU A 11 4.17 5.97 -5.86
N VAL A 12 5.00 5.81 -6.91
CA VAL A 12 4.71 4.90 -8.03
C VAL A 12 5.18 3.47 -7.80
N ARG A 13 5.91 3.20 -6.71
CA ARG A 13 6.30 1.83 -6.35
C ARG A 13 5.03 0.97 -6.15
N PRO A 14 4.97 -0.29 -6.62
CA PRO A 14 3.82 -1.15 -6.36
C PRO A 14 3.57 -1.40 -4.87
N CYS A 15 2.35 -1.79 -4.52
CA CYS A 15 2.08 -2.31 -3.17
C CYS A 15 2.67 -3.71 -3.03
N PRO A 16 3.33 -4.02 -1.90
CA PRO A 16 3.90 -5.35 -1.69
C PRO A 16 2.79 -6.40 -1.65
N LYS A 17 3.10 -7.60 -2.14
CA LYS A 17 2.20 -8.75 -1.95
C LYS A 17 2.09 -9.07 -0.47
N LEU A 18 0.89 -9.41 -0.01
CA LEU A 18 0.72 -9.92 1.34
C LEU A 18 1.53 -11.21 1.52
N PRO A 19 2.17 -11.40 2.68
CA PRO A 19 2.83 -12.66 2.98
C PRO A 19 1.80 -13.79 3.03
N HIS A 20 2.22 -15.00 2.71
CA HIS A 20 1.41 -16.17 2.99
C HIS A 20 1.13 -16.27 4.49
N LEU A 21 -0.07 -16.72 4.86
CA LEU A 21 -0.37 -17.08 6.25
C LEU A 21 0.11 -18.51 6.45
N GLU A 22 1.16 -18.67 7.25
CA GLU A 22 1.61 -19.98 7.69
C GLU A 22 0.77 -20.40 8.91
N GLY A 23 0.17 -21.59 8.86
CA GLY A 23 -0.66 -22.09 9.95
C GLY A 23 -2.13 -21.64 9.89
N ASN A 24 -2.90 -22.07 10.88
CA ASN A 24 -4.35 -21.86 10.92
C ASN A 24 -4.90 -21.63 12.33
N THR A 25 -4.03 -21.43 13.32
CA THR A 25 -4.45 -21.14 14.69
C THR A 25 -4.67 -19.65 14.87
N GLY A 26 -5.41 -19.26 15.91
CA GLY A 26 -5.54 -17.85 16.27
C GLY A 26 -4.19 -17.18 16.57
N ALA A 27 -3.22 -17.93 17.10
CA ALA A 27 -1.87 -17.43 17.38
C ALA A 27 -1.07 -17.15 16.11
N ASP A 28 -1.35 -17.86 15.01
CA ASP A 28 -0.75 -17.61 13.69
C ASP A 28 -1.44 -16.45 12.97
N VAL A 29 -2.78 -16.45 13.01
CA VAL A 29 -3.63 -15.51 12.29
C VAL A 29 -3.48 -14.08 12.82
N LEU A 30 -3.44 -13.88 14.14
CA LEU A 30 -3.46 -12.55 14.71
C LEU A 30 -2.22 -11.70 14.34
N PRO A 31 -0.98 -12.18 14.54
CA PRO A 31 0.21 -11.44 14.11
C PRO A 31 0.23 -11.21 12.58
N TRP A 32 -0.18 -12.20 11.79
CA TRP A 32 -0.28 -12.06 10.34
C TRP A 32 -1.28 -10.97 9.93
N ALA A 33 -2.46 -10.94 10.57
CA ALA A 33 -3.51 -9.96 10.27
C ALA A 33 -3.07 -8.54 10.60
N LEU A 34 -2.38 -8.33 11.73
CA LEU A 34 -1.80 -7.04 12.10
C LEU A 34 -0.79 -6.56 11.06
N LYS A 35 0.10 -7.45 10.60
CA LYS A 35 1.06 -7.15 9.53
C LYS A 35 0.35 -6.80 8.22
N ALA A 36 -0.65 -7.58 7.82
CA ALA A 36 -1.41 -7.35 6.60
C ALA A 36 -2.15 -5.99 6.63
N ALA A 37 -2.77 -5.65 7.77
CA ALA A 37 -3.43 -4.37 7.97
C ALA A 37 -2.46 -3.19 7.86
N GLY A 38 -1.25 -3.31 8.44
CA GLY A 38 -0.19 -2.31 8.28
C GLY A 38 0.20 -2.11 6.81
N MET A 39 0.46 -3.20 6.09
CA MET A 39 0.82 -3.14 4.66
C MET A 39 -0.29 -2.50 3.81
N TYR A 40 -1.55 -2.76 4.13
CA TYR A 40 -2.69 -2.16 3.44
C TYR A 40 -2.80 -0.65 3.72
N ASN A 41 -2.64 -0.23 4.97
CA ASN A 41 -2.69 1.19 5.34
C ASN A 41 -1.57 1.99 4.66
N ASP A 42 -0.35 1.44 4.60
CA ASP A 42 0.77 2.06 3.89
C ASP A 42 0.50 2.17 2.39
N CYS A 43 -0.04 1.11 1.78
CA CYS A 43 -0.44 1.10 0.38
C CYS A 43 -1.49 2.17 0.09
N ARG A 44 -2.54 2.25 0.92
CA ARG A 44 -3.61 3.25 0.83
C ARG A 44 -3.07 4.68 0.91
N ALA A 45 -2.18 4.95 1.87
CA ALA A 45 -1.59 6.27 2.04
C ALA A 45 -0.79 6.71 0.80
N ARG A 46 0.03 5.82 0.25
CA ARG A 46 0.82 6.06 -0.97
C ARG A 46 -0.07 6.27 -2.19
N HIS A 47 -1.11 5.45 -2.34
CA HIS A 47 -2.07 5.60 -3.43
C HIS A 47 -2.80 6.95 -3.36
N GLY A 48 -3.28 7.35 -2.18
CA GLY A 48 -3.92 8.65 -1.99
C GLY A 48 -2.97 9.83 -2.28
N ALA A 49 -1.68 9.71 -1.91
CA ALA A 49 -0.68 10.72 -2.24
C ALA A 49 -0.39 10.79 -3.75
N LEU A 50 -0.34 9.65 -4.44
CA LEU A 50 -0.16 9.60 -5.89
C LEU A 50 -1.32 10.28 -6.63
N VAL A 51 -2.56 9.96 -6.25
CA VAL A 51 -3.78 10.54 -6.83
C VAL A 51 -3.77 12.07 -6.73
N ARG A 52 -3.48 12.61 -5.53
CA ARG A 52 -3.33 14.06 -5.31
C ARG A 52 -2.18 14.67 -6.11
N ALA A 53 -1.04 14.00 -6.19
CA ALA A 53 0.10 14.49 -6.97
C ALA A 53 -0.21 14.57 -8.47
N LEU A 54 -1.16 13.79 -8.96
CA LEU A 54 -1.62 13.80 -10.35
C LEU A 54 -2.77 14.80 -10.59
N GLY A 55 -3.25 15.50 -9.56
CA GLY A 55 -4.36 16.46 -9.65
C GLY A 55 -5.71 15.83 -9.96
N ALA A 56 -5.88 14.55 -9.61
CA ALA A 56 -7.16 13.87 -9.67
C ALA A 56 -7.80 13.92 -8.28
N ASP A 57 -8.55 14.99 -8.00
CA ASP A 57 -9.30 15.15 -6.74
C ASP A 57 -10.80 15.13 -7.02
#